data_AF-A0A0U2X078-F1
#
_entry.id   AF-A0A0U2X078-F1
#
_cell.length_a   1.000
_cell.length_b   1.000
_cell.length_c   1.000
_cell.angle_alpha   90.00
_cell.angle_beta   90.00
_cell.angle_gamma   90.00
#
_symmetry.space_group_name_H-M   'P 1'
#
loop_
_entity.id
_entity.type
_entity.pdbx_description
1 polymer ?
#
loop_
_entity_poly.entity_id
_entity_poly.type
_entity_poly.pdbx_seq_one_letter_code
_entity_poly.pdbx_strand_id
1 'polypeptide(L)' 'MHGFGSHTYSLWSEAGERFWVKFHFRTQQGIKNLTDTEAAEIVAMDRESNQKIYLNRLSAATSLNGNVCANYA' A
#
# COMPACT_ATOMS: atom_id res chain seq x y z
N MET A 1 -3.47 4.47 0.22
CA MET A 1 -3.92 3.42 1.15
C MET A 1 -2.74 2.87 1.95
N HIS A 2 -2.97 2.32 3.14
CA HIS A 2 -1.98 1.46 3.81
C HIS A 2 -2.09 0.02 3.29
N GLY A 3 -0.97 -0.70 3.24
CA GLY A 3 -0.92 -2.13 2.95
C GLY A 3 -0.63 -2.94 4.22
N PHE A 4 -1.28 -4.10 4.38
CA PHE A 4 -1.07 -4.98 5.53
C PHE A 4 -0.82 -6.40 5.03
N GLY A 5 0.23 -7.05 5.52
CA GLY A 5 0.65 -8.39 5.10
C GLY A 5 -0.31 -9.52 5.49
N SER A 6 -1.40 -9.20 6.20
CA SER A 6 -2.46 -10.06 6.76
C SER A 6 -1.94 -11.18 7.67
N HIS A 7 -1.15 -12.09 7.11
CA HIS A 7 -0.57 -13.24 7.77
C HIS A 7 0.60 -12.86 8.71
N THR A 8 0.87 -13.76 9.65
CA THR A 8 2.08 -13.68 10.48
C THR A 8 3.20 -14.41 9.77
N TYR A 9 4.34 -13.74 9.62
CA TYR A 9 5.52 -14.29 8.99
C TYR A 9 6.58 -14.59 10.06
N SER A 10 7.47 -15.53 9.78
CA SER A 10 8.66 -15.77 10.62
C SER A 10 9.93 -15.35 9.89
N LEU A 11 10.79 -14.63 10.58
CA LEU A 11 12.15 -14.29 10.15
C LEU A 11 13.15 -15.04 11.03
N TRP A 12 14.32 -15.36 10.47
CA TRP A 12 15.43 -15.96 11.20
C TRP A 12 16.60 -14.98 11.26
N SER A 13 17.23 -14.86 12.42
CA SER A 13 18.49 -14.12 12.59
C SER A 13 19.69 -14.97 12.20
N GLU A 14 20.84 -14.33 12.02
CA GLU A 14 22.12 -15.02 11.83
C GLU A 14 22.50 -15.89 13.03
N ALA A 15 22.06 -15.52 14.24
CA ALA A 15 22.23 -16.31 15.46
C ALA A 15 21.26 -17.52 15.55
N GLY A 16 20.40 -17.74 14.55
CA GLY A 16 19.43 -18.82 14.55
C GLY A 16 18.21 -18.58 15.44
N GLU A 17 17.91 -17.33 15.79
CA GLU A 17 16.70 -16.97 16.53
C GLU A 17 15.54 -16.70 15.59
N ARG A 18 14.34 -17.14 15.96
CA ARG A 18 13.13 -16.97 15.16
C ARG A 18 12.27 -15.83 15.70
N PHE A 19 11.96 -14.87 14.83
CA PHE A 19 11.10 -13.73 15.13
C PHE A 19 9.80 -13.81 14.34
N TRP A 20 8.68 -13.53 15.00
CA TRP A 20 7.37 -13.46 14.36
C TRP A 20 7.01 -12.01 14.10
N VAL A 21 6.65 -11.70 12.86
CA VAL A 21 6.39 -10.32 12.44
C VAL A 21 5.12 -10.18 11.61
N LYS A 22 4.52 -8.99 11.69
CA LYS A 22 3.50 -8.49 10.77
C LYS A 22 4.09 -7.35 9.94
N PHE A 23 3.94 -7.42 8.62
CA PHE A 23 4.38 -6.36 7.71
C PHE A 23 3.28 -5.34 7.42
N HIS A 24 3.63 -4.06 7.52
CA HIS A 24 2.74 -2.93 7.29
C HIS A 24 3.43 -1.96 6.33
N PHE A 25 2.77 -1.60 5.23
CA PHE A 25 3.20 -0.55 4.32
C PHE A 25 2.41 0.73 4.59
N ARG A 26 3.07 1.74 5.15
CA ARG A 26 2.47 3.03 5.46
C ARG A 26 2.74 4.04 4.33
N THR A 27 1.72 4.32 3.52
CA THR A 27 1.69 5.43 2.55
C THR A 27 2.06 6.77 3.19
N GLN A 28 2.89 7.57 2.51
CA GLN A 28 3.20 8.95 2.88
C GLN A 28 2.34 9.98 2.13
N GLN A 29 1.50 9.55 1.17
CA GLN A 29 0.64 10.42 0.36
C GLN A 29 -0.65 10.87 1.09
N GLY A 30 -0.85 10.40 2.32
CA GLY A 30 -2.13 10.48 3.02
C GLY A 30 -3.13 9.44 2.54
N ILE A 31 -4.19 9.25 3.31
CA ILE A 31 -5.32 8.39 2.95
C ILE A 31 -6.45 9.30 2.48
N LYS A 32 -6.88 9.11 1.24
CA LYS A 32 -8.06 9.74 0.66
C LYS A 32 -8.90 8.64 0.05
N ASN A 33 -10.15 8.54 0.48
CA ASN A 33 -11.10 7.54 0.01
C ASN A 33 -12.22 8.26 -0.76
N LEU A 34 -12.74 7.58 -1.77
CA LEU A 34 -13.92 8.04 -2.50
C LEU A 34 -15.17 7.70 -1.71
N THR A 35 -16.22 8.50 -1.87
CA THR A 35 -17.58 8.09 -1.52
C THR A 35 -18.10 7.06 -2.53
N ASP A 36 -19.14 6.31 -2.15
CA ASP A 36 -19.73 5.31 -3.05
C ASP A 36 -20.25 5.94 -4.35
N THR A 37 -20.85 7.14 -4.27
CA THR A 37 -21.33 7.88 -5.44
C THR A 37 -20.20 8.28 -6.37
N GLU A 38 -19.13 8.89 -5.85
CA GLU A 38 -17.97 9.29 -6.66
C GLU A 38 -17.27 8.07 -7.29
N ALA A 39 -17.16 6.97 -6.54
CA ALA A 39 -16.57 5.74 -7.04
C ALA A 39 -17.40 5.15 -8.20
N ALA A 40 -18.73 5.16 -8.09
CA ALA A 40 -19.61 4.67 -9.14
C ALA A 40 -19.49 5.51 -10.42
N GLU A 41 -19.46 6.84 -10.30
CA GLU A 41 -19.28 7.75 -11.43
C GLU A 41 -17.93 7.56 -12.13
N ILE A 42 -16.84 7.49 -11.34
CA ILE A 42 -15.48 7.32 -11.88
C ILE A 42 -15.35 5.98 -12.59
N VAL A 43 -15.83 4.88 -12.01
CA VAL A 43 -15.75 3.54 -12.62
C VAL A 43 -16.61 3.42 -13.87
N ALA A 44 -17.76 4.12 -13.92
CA ALA A 44 -18.60 4.17 -15.11
C ALA A 44 -17.90 4.88 -16.29
N MET A 45 -17.07 5.90 -16.01
CA MET A 45 -16.30 6.62 -17.02
C MET A 45 -14.99 5.93 -17.40
N ASP A 46 -14.21 5.47 -16.42
CA ASP A 46 -12.90 4.87 -16.61
C ASP A 46 -12.62 3.80 -15.54
N ARG A 47 -12.78 2.54 -15.93
CA ARG A 47 -12.50 1.37 -15.08
C ARG A 47 -11.02 1.26 -14.70
N GLU A 48 -10.12 1.87 -15.47
CA GLU A 48 -8.67 1.83 -15.27
C GLU A 48 -8.14 3.10 -14.59
N SER A 49 -9.04 3.94 -14.05
CA SER A 49 -8.72 5.21 -13.39
C SER A 49 -7.57 5.10 -12.38
N ASN A 50 -7.57 4.07 -11.52
CA ASN A 50 -6.49 3.86 -10.54
C ASN A 50 -5.13 3.56 -11.18
N GLN A 51 -5.08 2.70 -12.20
CA GLN A 51 -3.84 2.36 -12.90
C GLN A 51 -3.31 3.57 -13.69
N LYS A 52 -4.21 4.32 -14.34
CA LYS A 52 -3.88 5.54 -15.07
C LYS A 52 -3.31 6.61 -14.14
N ILE A 53 -3.91 6.83 -12.97
CA ILE A 53 -3.37 7.75 -11.96
C ILE A 53 -1.97 7.32 -11.53
N TYR A 54 -1.74 6.02 -11.31
CA TYR A 54 -0.42 5.50 -10.96
C TYR A 54 0.62 5.76 -12.05
N LEU A 55 0.31 5.40 -13.30
CA LEU A 55 1.19 5.60 -14.45
C LEU A 55 1.50 7.09 -14.69
N ASN A 56 0.50 7.96 -14.58
CA ASN A 56 0.67 9.41 -14.72
C ASN A 56 1.59 10.00 -13.64
N ARG A 57 1.58 9.45 -12.42
CA ARG A 57 2.48 9.90 -11.35
C ARG A 57 3.92 9.48 -11.61
N LEU A 58 4.11 8.27 -12.14
CA LEU A 58 5.44 7.79 -12.54
C LEU A 58 6.00 8.64 -13.69
N SER A 59 5.20 8.95 -14.72
CA SER A 59 5.64 9.78 -15.84
C SER A 59 5.90 11.23 -15.43
N ALA A 60 5.18 11.75 -14.43
CA ALA A 60 5.41 13.07 -13.85
C ALA A 60 6.57 13.12 -12.83
N ALA A 61 7.37 12.06 -12.69
CA ALA A 61 8.43 11.93 -11.69
C ALA A 61 7.98 12.24 -10.25
N THR A 62 6.68 12.11 -9.95
CA THR A 62 6.14 12.32 -8.62
C THR A 62 6.35 11.03 -7.83
N SER A 63 7.25 11.05 -6.85
CA SER A 63 7.62 9.82 -6.15
C SER A 63 6.46 9.25 -5.32
N LEU A 64 6.25 7.94 -5.43
CA LEU A 64 5.32 7.21 -4.59
C LEU A 64 6.08 6.59 -3.41
N ASN A 65 6.24 7.36 -2.33
CA ASN A 65 6.92 6.93 -1.11
C ASN A 65 5.99 6.22 -0.12
N GLY A 66 6.55 5.27 0.61
CA GLY A 66 5.91 4.66 1.78
C GLY A 66 6.95 3.98 2.65
N ASN A 67 6.64 3.85 3.94
CA ASN A 67 7.51 3.19 4.91
C ASN A 67 7.06 1.74 5.09
N VAL A 68 8.02 0.83 5.11
CA VAL A 68 7.78 -0.55 5.56
C VAL A 68 8.05 -0.60 7.06
N CYS A 69 7.06 -1.06 7.82
CA CYS A 69 7.17 -1.32 9.24
C CYS A 69 6.94 -2.81 9.50
N ALA A 70 7.78 -3.41 10.32
CA ALA A 70 7.57 -4.75 10.85
C ALA A 70 7.35 -4.64 12.36
N ASN A 71 6.21 -5.12 12.84
CA ASN A 71 5.92 -5.18 14.27
C ASN A 71 6.09 -6.62 14.75
N TYR A 72 6.56 -6.80 15.97
CA TYR A 72 6.51 -8.09 16.65
C TYR A 72 5.06 -8.56 16.75
N ALA A 73 4.82 -9.78 16.31
CA ALA A 73 3.51 -10.44 16.36
C ALA A 73 3.31 -11.17 17.68
#